data_AF-A0AA35NR50-F1
#
_entry.id   AF-A0AA35NR50-F1
#
_cell.length_a   1.000
_cell.length_b   1.000
_cell.length_c   1.000
_cell.angle_alpha   90.00
_cell.angle_beta   90.00
_cell.angle_gamma   90.00
#
_symmetry.space_group_name_H-M   'P 1'
#
loop_
_entity.id
_entity.type
_entity.pdbx_description
1 polymer ?
#
loop_
_entity_poly.entity_id
_entity_poly.type
_entity_poly.pdbx_seq_one_letter_code
_entity_poly.pdbx_strand_id
1 'polypeptide(L)'
;MDDICSIAENINRALFKILGTEIDEINLNTNNLYKFVLESNLTKVEQRTLQKNISNNRLEIYHGIKKEKNHKGKSSISPQARAFLEQVFKRKQSLNSKEKEEVAKKCGITPLQVRVWFINKRMRSK
;
A
#
# COMPACT_ATOMS: atom_id res chain seq x y z
N MET A 1 12.90 16.05 34.54
CA MET A 1 13.18 14.76 33.88
C MET A 1 11.94 14.46 33.07
N ASP A 2 12.06 14.40 31.74
CA ASP A 2 10.93 14.03 30.90
C ASP A 2 10.67 12.53 31.08
N ASP A 3 9.45 12.19 31.47
CA ASP A 3 9.00 10.80 31.61
C ASP A 3 9.06 10.11 30.23
N ILE A 4 9.58 8.89 30.19
CA ILE A 4 9.69 8.04 29.00
C ILE A 4 8.34 7.93 28.28
N CYS A 5 7.25 7.90 29.04
CA CYS A 5 5.88 7.87 28.52
C CYS A 5 5.57 9.13 27.68
N SER A 6 5.92 10.32 28.17
CA SER A 6 5.73 11.59 27.44
C SER A 6 6.59 11.67 26.18
N ILE A 7 7.83 11.16 26.22
CA ILE A 7 8.71 11.10 25.05
C ILE A 7 8.12 10.14 24.00
N ALA A 8 7.66 8.96 24.42
CA ALA A 8 7.05 7.97 23.54
C ALA A 8 5.77 8.50 22.88
N GLU A 9 4.92 9.21 23.63
CA GLU A 9 3.71 9.84 23.09
C GLU A 9 4.01 10.90 22.05
N ASN A 10 4.99 11.77 22.29
CA ASN A 10 5.42 12.78 21.33
C ASN A 10 5.99 12.15 20.04
N ILE A 11 6.77 11.08 20.17
CA ILE A 11 7.27 10.30 19.03
C ILE A 11 6.11 9.71 18.23
N ASN A 12 5.15 9.06 18.91
CA ASN A 12 3.97 8.48 18.27
C ASN A 12 3.13 9.54 17.54
N ARG A 13 2.97 10.72 18.15
CA ARG A 13 2.20 11.83 17.58
C ARG A 13 2.88 12.45 16.37
N ALA A 14 4.21 12.56 16.38
CA ALA A 14 4.99 13.03 15.24
C ALA A 14 4.95 12.02 14.08
N LEU A 15 5.13 10.74 14.36
CA LEU A 15 5.05 9.66 13.37
C LEU A 15 3.65 9.50 12.76
N PHE A 16 2.59 9.75 13.54
CA PHE A 16 1.22 9.75 13.00
C PHE A 16 0.99 10.85 11.96
N LYS A 17 1.56 12.05 12.15
CA LYS A 17 1.48 13.14 11.16
C LYS A 17 2.20 12.81 9.84
N ILE A 18 3.18 11.92 9.89
CA ILE A 18 4.00 11.49 8.75
C ILE A 18 3.27 10.48 7.85
N LEU A 19 2.14 9.90 8.29
CA LEU A 19 1.36 8.93 7.48
C LEU A 19 0.91 9.45 6.09
N GLY A 20 0.93 10.77 5.86
CA GLY A 20 0.62 11.39 4.57
C GLY A 20 1.81 11.82 3.70
N THR A 21 3.06 11.62 4.14
CA THR A 21 4.27 12.16 3.48
C THR A 21 4.98 11.13 2.59
N GLU A 22 5.89 11.59 1.73
CA GLU A 22 6.68 10.72 0.85
C GLU A 22 7.70 9.84 1.61
N ILE A 23 8.18 8.76 0.96
CA ILE A 23 9.09 7.77 1.56
C ILE A 23 10.40 8.39 2.05
N ASP A 24 10.95 9.34 1.30
CA ASP A 24 12.22 9.99 1.64
C ASP A 24 12.07 10.91 2.87
N GLU A 25 10.92 11.54 3.02
CA GLU A 25 10.58 12.38 4.17
C GLU A 25 10.38 11.55 5.44
N ILE A 26 9.77 10.35 5.33
CA ILE A 26 9.69 9.36 6.41
C ILE A 26 11.09 8.96 6.89
N ASN A 27 12.00 8.69 5.96
CA ASN A 27 13.37 8.29 6.29
C ASN A 27 14.14 9.41 7.00
N LEU A 28 14.05 10.64 6.48
CA LEU A 28 14.68 11.80 7.09
C LEU A 28 14.17 12.03 8.52
N ASN A 29 12.85 11.97 8.72
CA ASN A 29 12.24 12.15 10.03
C ASN A 29 12.60 11.02 11.02
N THR A 30 12.66 9.78 10.54
CA THR A 30 13.09 8.64 11.39
C THR A 30 14.54 8.83 11.84
N ASN A 31 15.44 9.26 10.97
CA ASN A 31 16.84 9.50 11.31
C ASN A 31 17.00 10.65 12.33
N ASN A 32 16.21 11.71 12.19
CA ASN A 32 16.16 12.80 13.16
C ASN A 32 15.68 12.32 14.54
N LEU A 33 14.66 11.44 14.58
CA LEU A 33 14.17 10.81 15.81
C LEU A 33 15.22 9.90 16.46
N TYR A 34 15.95 9.10 15.67
CA TYR A 34 17.09 8.32 16.17
C TYR A 34 18.16 9.20 16.81
N LYS A 35 18.51 10.30 16.15
CA LYS A 35 19.49 11.27 16.65
C LYS A 35 19.03 11.92 17.96
N PHE A 36 17.78 12.36 18.04
CA PHE A 36 17.19 12.91 19.25
C PHE A 36 17.24 11.94 20.44
N VAL A 37 16.91 10.65 20.21
CA VAL A 37 16.97 9.63 21.27
C VAL A 37 18.42 9.39 21.72
N LEU A 38 19.39 9.41 20.81
CA LEU A 38 20.81 9.25 21.15
C LEU A 38 21.38 10.43 21.96
N GLU A 39 20.90 11.64 21.70
CA GLU A 39 21.32 12.87 22.40
C GLU A 39 20.58 13.11 23.72
N SER A 40 19.56 12.30 24.02
CA SER A 40 18.78 12.41 25.24
C SER A 40 19.51 11.88 26.48
N ASN A 41 19.22 12.44 27.65
CA ASN A 41 19.75 12.00 28.96
C ASN A 41 19.13 10.70 29.49
N LEU A 42 18.56 9.88 28.60
CA LEU A 42 17.95 8.59 28.93
C LEU A 42 19.00 7.50 29.17
N THR A 43 18.63 6.48 29.93
CA THR A 43 19.46 5.29 30.09
C THR A 43 19.59 4.53 28.76
N LYS A 44 20.67 3.75 28.61
CA LYS A 44 20.88 2.93 27.40
C LYS A 44 19.72 1.94 27.14
N VAL A 45 19.04 1.49 28.19
CA VAL A 45 17.90 0.55 28.07
C VAL A 45 16.67 1.27 27.52
N GLU A 46 16.39 2.48 28.00
CA GLU A 46 15.30 3.32 27.51
C GLU A 46 15.55 3.75 26.06
N GLN A 47 16.77 4.17 25.73
CA GLN A 47 17.17 4.49 24.37
C GLN A 47 16.95 3.31 23.42
N ARG A 48 17.38 2.09 23.80
CA ARG A 48 17.14 0.87 22.99
C ARG A 48 15.66 0.59 22.79
N THR A 49 14.85 0.77 23.84
CA THR A 49 13.41 0.57 23.77
C THR A 49 12.76 1.55 22.78
N LEU A 50 13.10 2.83 22.88
CA LEU A 50 12.58 3.86 21.96
C LEU A 50 13.05 3.65 20.53
N GLN A 51 14.31 3.27 20.33
CA GLN A 51 14.86 2.93 19.03
C GLN A 51 14.12 1.76 18.35
N LYS A 52 13.76 0.74 19.13
CA LYS A 52 12.96 -0.40 18.64
C LYS A 52 11.55 0.04 18.26
N ASN A 53 10.91 0.89 19.07
CA ASN A 53 9.59 1.44 18.77
C ASN A 53 9.59 2.29 17.50
N ILE A 54 10.59 3.16 17.32
CA ILE A 54 10.76 3.97 16.10
C ILE A 54 10.89 3.06 14.87
N SER A 55 11.69 1.99 14.94
CA SER A 55 11.82 1.00 13.87
C SER A 55 10.51 0.32 13.52
N ASN A 56 9.78 -0.16 14.52
CA ASN A 56 8.51 -0.87 14.33
C ASN A 56 7.45 0.06 13.71
N ASN A 57 7.29 1.27 14.26
CA ASN A 57 6.35 2.25 13.74
C ASN A 57 6.68 2.67 12.31
N ARG A 58 7.98 2.84 11.98
CA ARG A 58 8.40 3.10 10.60
C ARG A 58 7.95 1.99 9.66
N LEU A 59 8.15 0.73 10.05
CA LEU A 59 7.71 -0.43 9.26
C LEU A 59 6.19 -0.44 9.06
N GLU A 60 5.41 -0.16 10.11
CA GLU A 60 3.95 -0.08 10.00
C GLU A 60 3.50 1.02 9.02
N ILE A 61 4.10 2.22 9.09
CA ILE A 61 3.82 3.32 8.17
C ILE A 61 4.16 2.92 6.72
N TYR A 62 5.31 2.28 6.50
CA TYR A 62 5.69 1.75 5.19
C TYR A 62 4.66 0.77 4.64
N HIS A 63 4.19 -0.16 5.48
CA HIS A 63 3.18 -1.13 5.09
C HIS A 63 1.84 -0.47 4.81
N GLY A 64 1.44 0.54 5.61
CA GLY A 64 0.24 1.34 5.40
C GLY A 64 0.25 2.05 4.05
N ILE A 65 1.31 2.80 3.75
CA ILE A 65 1.47 3.54 2.48
C ILE A 65 1.54 2.57 1.29
N LYS A 66 2.26 1.45 1.41
CA LYS A 66 2.31 0.42 0.36
C LYS A 66 0.95 -0.22 0.14
N LYS A 67 0.17 -0.46 1.19
CA LYS A 67 -1.18 -1.01 1.11
C LYS A 67 -2.14 -0.01 0.45
N GLU A 68 -2.11 1.26 0.83
CA GLU A 68 -2.90 2.31 0.17
C GLU A 68 -2.55 2.50 -1.30
N LYS A 69 -1.26 2.55 -1.66
CA LYS A 69 -0.82 2.58 -3.06
C LYS A 69 -1.30 1.36 -3.84
N ASN A 70 -1.29 0.18 -3.21
CA ASN A 70 -1.84 -1.04 -3.83
C ASN A 70 -3.36 -1.01 -3.98
N HIS A 71 -4.11 -0.41 -3.05
CA HIS A 71 -5.56 -0.24 -3.18
C HIS A 71 -5.94 0.79 -4.24
N LYS A 72 -5.17 1.87 -4.38
CA LYS A 72 -5.36 2.86 -5.46
C LYS A 72 -4.95 2.33 -6.84
N GLY A 73 -4.01 1.38 -6.93
CA GLY A 73 -3.53 0.79 -8.19
C GLY A 73 -4.22 -0.51 -8.63
N LYS A 74 -4.79 -1.30 -7.71
CA LYS A 74 -5.62 -2.46 -8.05
C LYS A 74 -7.09 -2.06 -7.99
N SER A 75 -7.61 -1.44 -9.05
CA SER A 75 -9.07 -1.45 -9.25
C SER A 75 -9.50 -2.91 -9.41
N SER A 76 -9.99 -3.48 -8.32
CA SER A 76 -10.58 -4.81 -8.35
C SER A 76 -11.74 -4.76 -9.34
N ILE A 77 -11.69 -5.60 -10.37
CA ILE A 77 -12.80 -5.72 -11.32
C ILE A 77 -14.06 -6.04 -10.52
N SER A 78 -15.07 -5.17 -10.63
CA SER A 78 -16.31 -5.30 -9.86
C SER A 78 -16.97 -6.67 -10.09
N PRO A 79 -17.74 -7.20 -9.12
CA PRO A 79 -18.45 -8.47 -9.31
C PRO A 79 -19.32 -8.48 -10.57
N GLN A 80 -19.98 -7.37 -10.87
CA GLN A 80 -20.81 -7.19 -12.06
C GLN A 80 -19.96 -7.24 -13.35
N ALA A 81 -18.84 -6.52 -13.39
CA ALA A 81 -17.92 -6.56 -14.53
C ALA A 81 -17.33 -7.97 -14.72
N ARG A 82 -17.03 -8.68 -13.63
CA ARG A 82 -16.55 -10.06 -13.70
C ARG A 82 -17.59 -11.00 -14.27
N ALA A 83 -18.86 -10.88 -13.84
CA ALA A 83 -19.95 -11.67 -14.39
C ALA A 83 -20.13 -11.41 -15.90
N PHE A 84 -20.01 -10.16 -16.35
CA PHE A 84 -20.05 -9.83 -17.77
C PHE A 84 -18.86 -10.43 -18.54
N LEU A 85 -17.64 -10.33 -18.02
CA LEU A 85 -16.45 -10.93 -18.62
C LEU A 85 -16.60 -12.46 -18.78
N GLU A 86 -17.16 -13.14 -17.79
CA GLU A 86 -17.46 -14.58 -17.87
C GLU A 86 -18.49 -14.89 -18.97
N GLN A 87 -19.55 -14.09 -19.11
CA GLN A 87 -20.53 -14.26 -20.19
C GLN A 87 -19.88 -14.08 -21.58
N VAL A 88 -19.02 -13.08 -21.74
CA VAL A 88 -18.28 -12.87 -22.99
C VAL A 88 -17.33 -14.02 -23.25
N PHE A 89 -16.60 -14.48 -22.22
CA PHE A 89 -15.63 -15.58 -22.34
C PHE A 89 -16.28 -16.89 -22.79
N LYS A 90 -17.48 -17.21 -22.29
CA LYS A 90 -18.26 -18.37 -22.71
C LYS A 90 -18.60 -18.35 -24.20
N ARG A 91 -18.80 -17.15 -24.77
CA ARG A 91 -19.09 -16.98 -26.20
C ARG A 91 -17.81 -16.97 -27.06
N LYS A 92 -16.76 -16.30 -26.57
CA LYS A 92 -15.49 -16.15 -27.28
C LYS A 92 -14.33 -16.02 -26.31
N GLN A 93 -13.37 -16.94 -26.36
CA GLN A 93 -12.22 -16.97 -25.44
C GLN A 93 -11.03 -16.10 -25.87
N SER A 94 -11.06 -15.52 -27.08
CA SER A 94 -10.02 -14.64 -27.60
C SER A 94 -10.63 -13.41 -28.26
N LEU A 95 -10.31 -12.22 -27.74
CA LEU A 95 -10.82 -10.95 -28.23
C LEU A 95 -9.79 -10.22 -29.08
N ASN A 96 -10.24 -9.60 -30.17
CA ASN A 96 -9.45 -8.65 -30.95
C ASN A 96 -9.36 -7.27 -30.24
N SER A 97 -8.61 -6.33 -30.81
CA SER A 97 -8.41 -5.00 -30.20
C SER A 97 -9.71 -4.22 -30.01
N LYS A 98 -10.59 -4.19 -31.02
CA LYS A 98 -11.88 -3.49 -30.94
C LYS A 98 -12.83 -4.10 -29.90
N GLU A 99 -12.91 -5.43 -29.86
CA GLU A 99 -13.72 -6.15 -28.87
C GLU A 99 -13.25 -5.91 -27.44
N LYS A 100 -11.92 -5.85 -27.21
CA LYS A 100 -11.37 -5.48 -25.89
C LYS A 100 -11.80 -4.09 -25.46
N GLU A 101 -11.80 -3.12 -26.37
CA GLU A 101 -12.24 -1.75 -26.07
C GLU A 101 -13.74 -1.68 -25.77
N GLU A 102 -14.58 -2.40 -26.52
CA GLU A 102 -16.03 -2.43 -26.28
C GLU A 102 -16.36 -3.08 -24.93
N VAL A 103 -15.69 -4.18 -24.59
CA VAL A 103 -15.85 -4.85 -23.30
C VAL A 103 -15.35 -3.98 -22.16
N ALA A 104 -14.21 -3.30 -22.34
CA ALA A 104 -13.65 -2.35 -21.38
C ALA A 104 -14.63 -1.22 -21.05
N LYS A 105 -15.23 -0.61 -22.09
CA LYS A 105 -16.25 0.45 -21.94
C LYS A 105 -17.47 -0.05 -21.16
N LYS A 106 -17.98 -1.24 -21.47
CA LYS A 106 -19.13 -1.83 -20.77
C LYS A 106 -18.85 -2.19 -19.30
N CYS A 107 -17.62 -2.59 -19.00
CA CYS A 107 -17.20 -2.99 -17.66
C CYS A 107 -16.68 -1.84 -16.80
N GLY A 108 -16.43 -0.65 -17.37
CA GLY A 108 -15.79 0.46 -16.67
C GLY A 108 -14.35 0.16 -16.25
N ILE A 109 -13.62 -0.66 -17.03
CA ILE A 109 -12.22 -1.04 -16.76
C ILE A 109 -11.36 -0.76 -18.00
N THR A 110 -10.04 -0.88 -17.87
CA THR A 110 -9.13 -0.64 -19.00
C THR A 110 -9.09 -1.83 -19.99
N PRO A 111 -8.82 -1.59 -21.30
CA PRO A 111 -8.61 -2.68 -22.26
C PRO A 111 -7.47 -3.63 -21.87
N LEU A 112 -6.47 -3.13 -21.14
CA LEU A 112 -5.39 -3.95 -20.59
C LEU A 112 -5.90 -4.91 -19.51
N GLN A 113 -6.76 -4.46 -18.59
CA GLN A 113 -7.38 -5.32 -17.58
C GLN A 113 -8.23 -6.42 -18.23
N VAL A 114 -8.98 -6.09 -19.30
CA VAL A 114 -9.71 -7.10 -20.09
C VAL A 114 -8.73 -8.12 -20.67
N ARG A 115 -7.66 -7.68 -21.34
CA ARG A 115 -6.63 -8.57 -21.91
C ARG A 115 -6.04 -9.52 -20.86
N VAL A 116 -5.58 -8.98 -19.73
CA VAL A 116 -4.95 -9.77 -18.66
C VAL A 116 -5.95 -10.77 -18.07
N TRP A 117 -7.20 -10.35 -17.86
CA TRP A 117 -8.24 -11.24 -17.36
C TRP A 117 -8.49 -12.41 -18.32
N PHE A 118 -8.59 -12.17 -19.63
CA PHE A 118 -8.79 -13.23 -20.63
C PHE A 118 -7.60 -14.19 -20.72
N ILE A 119 -6.37 -13.68 -20.64
CA ILE A 119 -5.16 -14.54 -20.59
C ILE A 119 -5.20 -15.44 -19.35
N ASN A 120 -5.43 -14.86 -18.17
CA ASN A 120 -5.49 -15.59 -16.91
C ASN A 120 -6.61 -16.62 -16.90
N LYS A 121 -7.78 -16.26 -17.46
CA LYS A 121 -8.93 -17.17 -17.56
C LYS A 121 -8.59 -18.38 -18.43
N ARG A 122 -7.99 -18.17 -19.61
CA ARG A 122 -7.51 -19.28 -20.46
C ARG A 122 -6.48 -20.15 -19.77
N MET A 123 -5.52 -19.56 -19.04
CA MET A 123 -4.49 -20.34 -18.32
C MET A 123 -5.08 -21.23 -17.22
N ARG A 124 -6.18 -20.81 -16.59
CA ARG A 124 -6.90 -21.59 -15.57
C ARG A 124 -7.90 -22.58 -16.15
N SER A 125 -8.26 -22.43 -17.42
CA SER A 125 -9.15 -23.35 -18.15
C SER A 125 -8.36 -24.35 -19.02
N LYS A 126 -7.03 -24.37 -18.89
CA LYS A 126 -6.17 -25.43 -19.41
C LYS A 126 -6.10 -26.59 -18.42
#